data_AF-A0A963NNP8-F1
#
_entry.id   AF-A0A963NNP8-F1
#
_cell.length_a   1.000
_cell.length_b   1.000
_cell.length_c   1.000
_cell.angle_alpha   90.00
_cell.angle_beta   90.00
_cell.angle_gamma   90.00
#
_symmetry.space_group_name_H-M   'P 1'
#
loop_
_entity.id
_entity.type
_entity.pdbx_description
1 polymer ?
#
loop_
_entity_poly.entity_id
_entity_poly.type
_entity_poly.pdbx_seq_one_letter_code
_entity_poly.pdbx_strand_id
1 'polypeptide(L)'
;RVDVAAAGLADYGRPGNYFDRQIGRWSKQYRASENEGIEAMDALIAWLPANVPAGARDEREVAVVHGDFRLDNLIFHPSQPRVLAVLDWELSTLGHPLADFSYHCMAWHIPPGVFRGIAGLDLAALGIPSEAAYVRRYCERTGRADADAVVADWNFYLAYNLFRLASICQGIARRALDGIAASAQARATGEATRSLAEMGWRFAQAAR
;
A
#
# COMPACT_ATOMS: atom_id res chain seq x y z
N ARG A 1 4.36 -12.65 15.30
CA ARG A 1 3.06 -12.70 14.60
C ARG A 1 1.98 -12.74 15.68
N VAL A 2 0.90 -11.96 15.53
CA VAL A 2 -0.22 -11.99 16.49
C VAL A 2 -1.17 -13.11 16.06
N ASP A 3 -1.57 -13.95 17.01
CA ASP A 3 -2.68 -14.87 16.81
C ASP A 3 -3.99 -14.07 16.96
N VAL A 4 -4.67 -13.85 15.83
CA VAL A 4 -5.89 -13.02 15.75
C VAL A 4 -7.00 -13.60 16.61
N ALA A 5 -7.15 -14.93 16.63
CA ALA A 5 -8.21 -15.58 17.38
C ALA A 5 -7.91 -15.54 18.88
N ALA A 6 -6.67 -15.87 19.27
CA ALA A 6 -6.27 -15.82 20.68
C ALA A 6 -6.29 -14.38 21.26
N ALA A 7 -6.11 -13.36 20.40
CA ALA A 7 -6.22 -11.96 20.78
C ALA A 7 -7.68 -11.44 20.83
N GLY A 8 -8.68 -12.27 20.53
CA GLY A 8 -10.09 -11.86 20.53
C GLY A 8 -10.47 -10.93 19.37
N LEU A 9 -9.75 -10.99 18.25
CA LEU A 9 -9.93 -10.13 17.08
C LEU A 9 -10.47 -10.87 15.86
N ALA A 10 -11.02 -12.08 16.05
CA ALA A 10 -11.48 -12.93 14.95
C ALA A 10 -12.59 -12.29 14.09
N ASP A 11 -13.38 -11.39 14.67
CA ASP A 11 -14.48 -10.66 14.04
C ASP A 11 -14.16 -9.18 13.76
N TYR A 12 -12.90 -8.76 13.95
CA TYR A 12 -12.46 -7.37 13.76
C TYR A 12 -12.54 -6.88 12.29
N GLY A 13 -12.62 -7.81 11.35
CA GLY A 13 -12.75 -7.54 9.93
C GLY A 13 -13.19 -8.77 9.17
N ARG A 14 -13.48 -8.63 7.87
CA ARG A 14 -13.89 -9.77 7.04
C ARG A 14 -12.64 -10.50 6.53
N PRO A 15 -12.40 -11.78 6.90
CA PRO A 15 -11.21 -12.52 6.48
C PRO A 15 -11.30 -13.01 5.03
N GLY A 16 -10.19 -13.54 4.52
CA GLY A 16 -10.07 -14.09 3.16
C GLY A 16 -10.21 -13.02 2.07
N ASN A 17 -10.05 -13.40 0.81
CA ASN A 17 -10.34 -12.62 -0.42
C ASN A 17 -10.08 -11.09 -0.35
N TYR A 18 -8.96 -10.68 0.27
CA TYR A 18 -8.72 -9.27 0.61
C TYR A 18 -8.51 -8.42 -0.65
N PHE A 19 -7.66 -8.89 -1.58
CA PHE A 19 -7.34 -8.14 -2.79
C PHE A 19 -8.54 -7.95 -3.71
N ASP A 20 -9.33 -8.99 -4.02
CA ASP A 20 -10.49 -8.81 -4.92
C ASP A 20 -11.50 -7.81 -4.34
N ARG A 21 -11.74 -7.86 -3.02
CA ARG A 21 -12.63 -6.88 -2.35
C ARG A 21 -12.07 -5.46 -2.43
N GLN A 22 -10.79 -5.29 -2.12
CA GLN A 22 -10.17 -3.97 -2.08
C GLN A 22 -10.05 -3.38 -3.48
N ILE A 23 -9.61 -4.17 -4.47
CA ILE A 23 -9.56 -3.77 -5.88
C ILE A 23 -10.96 -3.32 -6.30
N GLY A 24 -11.99 -4.14 -6.10
CA GLY A 24 -13.37 -3.79 -6.45
C GLY A 24 -13.88 -2.52 -5.76
N ARG A 25 -13.54 -2.31 -4.48
CA ARG A 25 -13.90 -1.10 -3.73
C ARG A 25 -13.23 0.14 -4.32
N TRP A 26 -11.91 0.09 -4.51
CA TRP A 26 -11.14 1.23 -5.00
C TRP A 26 -11.46 1.55 -6.47
N SER A 27 -11.73 0.55 -7.31
CA SER A 27 -12.19 0.78 -8.69
C SER A 27 -13.52 1.54 -8.71
N LYS A 28 -14.50 1.12 -7.89
CA LYS A 28 -15.78 1.82 -7.77
C LYS A 28 -15.61 3.25 -7.26
N GLN A 29 -14.76 3.43 -6.24
CA GLN A 29 -14.50 4.74 -5.67
C GLN A 29 -13.83 5.68 -6.66
N TYR A 30 -12.79 5.21 -7.38
CA TYR A 30 -12.13 5.98 -8.43
C TYR A 30 -13.14 6.44 -9.49
N ARG A 31 -13.91 5.51 -10.07
CA ARG A 31 -14.94 5.82 -11.09
C ARG A 31 -15.96 6.85 -10.64
N ALA A 32 -16.41 6.77 -9.38
CA ALA A 32 -17.35 7.76 -8.83
C ALA A 32 -16.73 9.16 -8.65
N SER A 33 -15.41 9.23 -8.51
CA SER A 33 -14.64 10.45 -8.31
C SER A 33 -13.91 10.96 -9.56
N GLU A 34 -14.03 10.26 -10.68
CA GLU A 34 -13.36 10.57 -11.94
C GLU A 34 -13.77 11.97 -12.44
N ASN A 35 -12.79 12.74 -12.91
CA ASN A 35 -12.96 14.10 -13.41
C ASN A 35 -12.28 14.29 -14.77
N GLU A 36 -11.11 13.67 -14.96
CA GLU A 36 -10.39 13.52 -16.22
C GLU A 36 -9.99 12.06 -16.41
N GLY A 37 -9.87 11.63 -17.67
CA GLY A 37 -9.40 10.28 -17.99
C GLY A 37 -7.92 10.10 -17.67
N ILE A 38 -7.60 9.02 -16.96
CA ILE A 38 -6.23 8.59 -16.68
C ILE A 38 -6.07 7.16 -17.18
N GLU A 39 -5.48 6.99 -18.37
CA GLU A 39 -5.33 5.69 -19.04
C GLU A 39 -4.65 4.65 -18.14
N ALA A 40 -3.67 5.06 -17.33
CA ALA A 40 -2.99 4.18 -16.39
C ALA A 40 -3.94 3.64 -15.29
N MET A 41 -4.90 4.44 -14.82
CA MET A 41 -5.94 3.96 -13.89
C MET A 41 -6.87 2.97 -14.56
N ASP A 42 -7.29 3.24 -15.80
CA ASP A 42 -8.13 2.31 -16.57
C ASP A 42 -7.43 0.96 -16.76
N ALA A 43 -6.15 0.99 -17.13
CA ALA A 43 -5.33 -0.19 -17.29
C ALA A 43 -5.17 -0.97 -15.97
N LEU A 44 -4.89 -0.28 -14.86
CA LEU A 44 -4.80 -0.89 -13.53
C LEU A 44 -6.12 -1.52 -13.07
N ILE A 45 -7.25 -0.85 -13.30
CA ILE A 45 -8.60 -1.34 -12.97
C ILE A 45 -8.90 -2.64 -13.73
N ALA A 46 -8.47 -2.74 -15.00
CA ALA A 46 -8.65 -3.95 -15.80
C ALA A 46 -7.67 -5.06 -15.42
N TRP A 47 -6.40 -4.70 -15.17
CA TRP A 47 -5.31 -5.65 -14.96
C TRP A 47 -5.32 -6.30 -13.57
N LEU A 48 -5.53 -5.51 -12.50
CA LEU A 48 -5.41 -6.00 -11.13
C LEU A 48 -6.31 -7.21 -10.81
N PRO A 49 -7.62 -7.23 -11.17
CA PRO A 49 -8.48 -8.38 -10.89
C PRO A 49 -8.01 -9.67 -11.59
N ALA A 50 -7.41 -9.53 -12.79
CA ALA A 50 -6.99 -10.66 -13.62
C ALA A 50 -5.62 -11.24 -13.21
N ASN A 51 -4.85 -10.50 -12.41
CA ASN A 51 -3.44 -10.83 -12.12
C ASN A 51 -3.15 -10.97 -10.62
N VAL A 52 -4.18 -11.21 -9.79
CA VAL A 52 -3.98 -11.47 -8.36
C VAL A 52 -3.17 -12.77 -8.18
N PRO A 53 -1.98 -12.73 -7.55
CA PRO A 53 -1.13 -13.90 -7.41
C PRO A 53 -1.78 -15.02 -6.61
N ALA A 54 -1.41 -16.28 -6.90
CA ALA A 54 -1.96 -17.44 -6.21
C ALA A 54 -1.72 -17.37 -4.68
N GLY A 55 -0.53 -16.93 -4.25
CA GLY A 55 -0.22 -16.74 -2.84
C GLY A 55 -1.07 -15.66 -2.17
N ALA A 56 -1.46 -14.63 -2.91
CA ALA A 56 -2.34 -13.56 -2.42
C ALA A 56 -3.81 -14.02 -2.24
N ARG A 57 -4.17 -15.18 -2.81
CA ARG A 57 -5.49 -15.82 -2.68
C ARG A 57 -5.54 -16.85 -1.54
N ASP A 58 -4.43 -17.12 -0.86
CA ASP A 58 -4.41 -18.04 0.28
C ASP A 58 -5.23 -17.46 1.45
N GLU A 59 -6.35 -18.09 1.78
CA GLU A 59 -7.25 -17.63 2.86
C GLU A 59 -6.64 -17.73 4.25
N ARG A 60 -5.52 -18.46 4.40
CA ARG A 60 -4.75 -18.54 5.65
C ARG A 60 -3.87 -17.30 5.86
N GLU A 61 -3.66 -16.50 4.82
CA GLU A 61 -2.91 -15.26 4.87
C GLU A 61 -3.77 -14.11 5.40
N VAL A 62 -4.11 -14.21 6.68
CA VAL A 62 -4.85 -13.20 7.42
C VAL A 62 -4.03 -12.72 8.61
N ALA A 63 -3.94 -11.40 8.75
CA ALA A 63 -3.33 -10.72 9.87
C ALA A 63 -4.11 -9.44 10.21
N VAL A 64 -3.86 -8.89 11.40
CA VAL A 64 -4.18 -7.48 11.63
C VAL A 64 -3.30 -6.65 10.71
N VAL A 65 -3.92 -5.86 9.85
CA VAL A 65 -3.26 -4.88 8.99
C VAL A 65 -3.54 -3.50 9.54
N HIS A 66 -2.51 -2.65 9.59
CA HIS A 66 -2.65 -1.28 10.07
C HIS A 66 -3.46 -0.41 9.10
N GLY A 67 -3.27 -0.62 7.79
CA GLY A 67 -3.92 0.14 6.73
C GLY A 67 -3.17 1.42 6.32
N ASP A 68 -2.38 1.97 7.25
CA ASP A 68 -1.46 3.10 7.04
C ASP A 68 -0.15 2.92 7.82
N PHE A 69 0.53 1.77 7.68
CA PHE A 69 1.76 1.50 8.44
C PHE A 69 2.96 2.29 7.90
N ARG A 70 3.46 3.25 8.67
CA ARG A 70 4.52 4.17 8.25
C ARG A 70 5.26 4.81 9.42
N LEU A 71 6.44 5.36 9.13
CA LEU A 71 7.41 5.79 10.14
C LEU A 71 6.87 6.86 11.09
N ASP A 72 6.05 7.79 10.61
CA ASP A 72 5.44 8.87 11.41
C ASP A 72 4.23 8.41 12.24
N ASN A 73 3.71 7.20 12.01
CA ASN A 73 2.76 6.54 12.90
C ASN A 73 3.46 5.72 13.99
N LEU A 74 4.78 5.87 14.17
CA LEU A 74 5.55 5.18 15.21
C LEU A 74 6.07 6.18 16.24
N ILE A 75 5.83 5.89 17.52
CA ILE A 75 6.53 6.56 18.62
C ILE A 75 7.81 5.77 18.91
N PHE A 76 8.96 6.40 18.75
CA PHE A 76 10.25 5.83 19.12
C PHE A 76 10.65 6.19 20.55
N HIS A 77 11.46 5.33 21.16
CA HIS A 77 12.12 5.68 22.41
C HIS A 77 13.05 6.88 22.21
N PRO A 78 13.12 7.85 23.15
CA PRO A 78 13.86 9.10 22.94
C PRO A 78 15.36 8.93 22.62
N SER A 79 15.96 7.82 23.04
CA SER A 79 17.40 7.56 22.90
C SER A 79 17.76 6.16 22.37
N GLN A 80 16.78 5.33 21.99
CA GLN A 80 17.05 3.96 21.54
C GLN A 80 16.26 3.67 20.26
N PRO A 81 16.79 2.84 19.34
CA PRO A 81 16.10 2.45 18.11
C PRO A 81 15.03 1.38 18.37
N ARG A 82 14.10 1.66 19.29
CA ARG A 82 12.93 0.81 19.58
C ARG A 82 11.64 1.60 19.45
N VAL A 83 10.62 0.96 18.89
CA VAL A 83 9.26 1.48 18.86
C VAL A 83 8.61 1.26 20.22
N LEU A 84 8.02 2.31 20.79
CA LEU A 84 7.23 2.27 22.03
C LEU A 84 5.75 2.07 21.75
N ALA A 85 5.22 2.68 20.69
CA ALA A 85 3.83 2.58 20.29
C ALA A 85 3.66 2.75 18.78
N VAL A 86 2.60 2.12 18.26
CA VAL A 86 2.08 2.34 16.91
C VAL A 86 0.77 3.12 17.05
N LEU A 87 0.63 4.22 16.31
CA LEU A 87 -0.47 5.16 16.38
C LEU A 87 -1.43 4.98 15.19
N ASP A 88 -2.61 5.59 15.29
CA ASP A 88 -3.54 5.77 14.16
C ASP A 88 -4.08 4.46 13.55
N TRP A 89 -4.75 3.68 14.40
CA TRP A 89 -5.35 2.40 14.03
C TRP A 89 -6.73 2.53 13.35
N GLU A 90 -7.16 3.73 12.94
CA GLU A 90 -8.53 3.96 12.47
C GLU A 90 -8.87 3.22 11.16
N LEU A 91 -7.85 2.93 10.35
CA LEU A 91 -7.97 2.18 9.09
C LEU A 91 -7.69 0.69 9.24
N SER A 92 -7.34 0.25 10.46
CA SER A 92 -6.91 -1.12 10.68
C SER A 92 -8.06 -2.12 10.61
N THR A 93 -7.74 -3.33 10.17
CA THR A 93 -8.73 -4.40 9.98
C THR A 93 -8.03 -5.77 9.88
N LEU A 94 -8.79 -6.82 9.58
CA LEU A 94 -8.24 -8.09 9.12
C LEU A 94 -8.01 -8.07 7.61
N GLY A 95 -6.80 -8.35 7.18
CA GLY A 95 -6.43 -8.31 5.77
C GLY A 95 -5.20 -9.14 5.44
N HIS A 96 -4.78 -9.01 4.18
CA HIS A 96 -3.59 -9.71 3.71
C HIS A 96 -2.33 -8.95 4.15
N PRO A 97 -1.40 -9.57 4.90
CA PRO A 97 -0.24 -8.89 5.46
C PRO A 97 0.68 -8.23 4.42
N LEU A 98 0.86 -8.86 3.24
CA LEU A 98 1.67 -8.26 2.17
C LEU A 98 1.03 -7.00 1.56
N ALA A 99 -0.28 -6.80 1.69
CA ALA A 99 -0.90 -5.56 1.24
C ALA A 99 -0.48 -4.37 2.11
N ASP A 100 -0.42 -4.56 3.43
CA ASP A 100 0.01 -3.54 4.38
C ASP A 100 1.53 -3.30 4.31
N PHE A 101 2.29 -4.39 4.19
CA PHE A 101 3.75 -4.32 4.10
C PHE A 101 4.24 -3.67 2.80
N SER A 102 3.63 -3.99 1.65
CA SER A 102 4.01 -3.34 0.39
C SER A 102 3.57 -1.88 0.32
N TYR A 103 2.48 -1.48 0.99
CA TYR A 103 2.13 -0.07 1.13
C TYR A 103 3.24 0.71 1.87
N HIS A 104 3.74 0.14 2.97
CA HIS A 104 4.90 0.68 3.67
C HIS A 104 6.14 0.78 2.77
N CYS A 105 6.41 -0.24 1.95
CA CYS A 105 7.56 -0.27 1.04
C CYS A 105 7.46 0.68 -0.16
N MET A 106 6.30 1.31 -0.43
CA MET A 106 6.18 2.33 -1.49
C MET A 106 7.19 3.48 -1.32
N ALA A 107 7.65 3.74 -0.10
CA ALA A 107 8.66 4.76 0.17
C ALA A 107 9.94 4.57 -0.68
N TRP A 108 10.34 3.34 -1.00
CA TRP A 108 11.52 3.06 -1.84
C TRP A 108 11.35 3.46 -3.31
N HIS A 109 10.11 3.68 -3.77
CA HIS A 109 9.78 3.95 -5.18
C HIS A 109 9.29 5.37 -5.43
N ILE A 110 8.85 6.06 -4.38
CA ILE A 110 8.42 7.45 -4.46
C ILE A 110 9.64 8.36 -4.22
N PRO A 111 9.86 9.41 -5.03
CA PRO A 111 10.97 10.35 -4.82
C PRO A 111 10.73 11.30 -3.64
N PRO A 112 11.80 11.89 -3.06
CA PRO A 112 11.68 12.94 -2.06
C PRO A 112 10.81 14.12 -2.53
N GLY A 113 10.08 14.74 -1.60
CA GLY A 113 9.16 15.85 -1.90
C GLY A 113 7.80 15.43 -2.45
N VAL A 114 7.66 14.17 -2.90
CA VAL A 114 6.38 13.55 -3.22
C VAL A 114 6.05 12.59 -2.08
N PHE A 115 4.96 12.87 -1.34
CA PHE A 115 4.64 12.16 -0.10
C PHE A 115 5.86 12.04 0.84
N ARG A 116 6.21 10.82 1.27
CA ARG A 116 7.38 10.54 2.11
C ARG A 116 8.29 9.50 1.46
N GLY A 117 8.64 9.77 0.21
CA GLY A 117 9.50 8.93 -0.61
C GLY A 117 11.01 9.09 -0.34
N ILE A 118 11.77 8.03 -0.59
CA ILE A 118 13.24 7.96 -0.48
C ILE A 118 13.90 7.45 -1.78
N ALA A 119 13.14 7.31 -2.87
CA ALA A 119 13.66 6.82 -4.14
C ALA A 119 14.73 7.76 -4.72
N GLY A 120 15.81 7.18 -5.25
CA GLY A 120 16.92 7.92 -5.85
C GLY A 120 17.93 8.50 -4.86
N LEU A 121 17.73 8.34 -3.55
CA LEU A 121 18.75 8.64 -2.55
C LEU A 121 19.85 7.56 -2.55
N ASP A 122 21.06 7.93 -2.14
CA ASP A 122 22.12 6.95 -1.85
C ASP A 122 21.82 6.24 -0.53
N LEU A 123 21.01 5.19 -0.61
CA LEU A 123 20.54 4.44 0.57
C LEU A 123 21.71 3.81 1.34
N ALA A 124 22.75 3.35 0.63
CA ALA A 124 23.90 2.73 1.26
C ALA A 124 24.70 3.74 2.09
N ALA A 125 24.96 4.93 1.54
CA ALA A 125 25.62 6.01 2.28
C ALA A 125 24.80 6.49 3.48
N LEU A 126 23.47 6.43 3.39
CA LEU A 126 22.54 6.77 4.49
C LEU A 126 22.35 5.64 5.50
N GLY A 127 22.92 4.45 5.28
CA GLY A 127 22.70 3.28 6.13
C GLY A 127 21.28 2.71 6.08
N ILE A 128 20.51 3.03 5.03
CA ILE A 128 19.16 2.52 4.78
C ILE A 128 19.27 1.21 3.98
N PRO A 129 18.61 0.12 4.40
CA PRO A 129 18.64 -1.13 3.65
C PRO A 129 17.98 -0.98 2.27
N SER A 130 18.44 -1.77 1.30
CA SER A 130 17.70 -1.93 0.04
C SER A 130 16.33 -2.56 0.31
N GLU A 131 15.36 -2.26 -0.54
CA GLU A 131 14.02 -2.84 -0.43
C GLU A 131 14.08 -4.38 -0.43
N ALA A 132 14.86 -4.97 -1.34
CA ALA A 132 15.03 -6.41 -1.43
C ALA A 132 15.54 -7.04 -0.12
N ALA A 133 16.52 -6.41 0.53
CA ALA A 133 17.01 -6.87 1.84
C ALA A 133 15.94 -6.73 2.93
N TYR A 134 15.15 -5.65 2.88
CA TYR A 134 14.07 -5.40 3.83
C TYR A 134 12.92 -6.41 3.69
N VAL A 135 12.50 -6.72 2.46
CA VAL A 135 11.48 -7.74 2.14
C VAL A 135 11.92 -9.13 2.60
N ARG A 136 13.18 -9.51 2.34
CA ARG A 136 13.72 -10.79 2.83
C ARG A 136 13.68 -10.89 4.36
N ARG A 137 14.13 -9.84 5.06
CA ARG A 137 14.08 -9.77 6.52
C ARG A 137 12.66 -9.84 7.08
N TYR A 138 11.69 -9.26 6.38
CA TYR A 138 10.28 -9.40 6.74
C TYR A 138 9.79 -10.84 6.59
N CYS A 139 10.14 -11.52 5.48
CA CYS A 139 9.78 -12.92 5.24
C CYS A 139 10.35 -13.83 6.33
N GLU A 140 11.63 -13.67 6.67
CA GLU A 140 12.30 -14.40 7.77
C GLU A 140 11.56 -14.22 9.10
N ARG A 141 11.23 -12.97 9.48
CA ARG A 141 10.54 -12.66 10.75
C ARG A 141 9.10 -13.16 10.81
N THR A 142 8.47 -13.35 9.66
CA THR A 142 7.07 -13.79 9.57
C THR A 142 6.93 -15.30 9.31
N GLY A 143 8.06 -16.01 9.17
CA GLY A 143 8.07 -17.45 8.89
C GLY A 143 7.59 -17.79 7.48
N ARG A 144 7.72 -16.86 6.52
CA ARG A 144 7.40 -17.12 5.11
C ARG A 144 8.54 -17.91 4.49
N ALA A 145 8.27 -19.18 4.16
CA ALA A 145 9.28 -20.13 3.69
C ALA A 145 9.89 -19.76 2.32
N ASP A 146 9.11 -19.10 1.45
CA ASP A 146 9.52 -18.76 0.09
C ASP A 146 9.52 -17.23 -0.12
N ALA A 147 10.63 -16.60 0.25
CA ALA A 147 10.84 -15.16 0.04
C ALA A 147 10.97 -14.82 -1.45
N ASP A 148 11.46 -15.76 -2.27
CA ASP A 148 11.66 -15.52 -3.70
C ASP A 148 10.33 -15.52 -4.45
N ALA A 149 9.34 -16.32 -4.04
CA ALA A 149 7.96 -16.23 -4.52
C ALA A 149 7.34 -14.86 -4.19
N VAL A 150 7.54 -14.35 -2.97
CA VAL A 150 7.07 -13.00 -2.59
C VAL A 150 7.71 -11.92 -3.47
N VAL A 151 9.02 -12.05 -3.75
CA VAL A 151 9.75 -11.12 -4.62
C VAL A 151 9.29 -11.22 -6.07
N ALA A 152 8.97 -12.42 -6.57
CA ALA A 152 8.47 -12.63 -7.92
C ALA A 152 7.13 -11.92 -8.18
N ASP A 153 6.25 -11.91 -7.17
CA ASP A 153 4.95 -11.25 -7.21
C ASP A 153 4.98 -9.80 -6.70
N TRP A 154 6.16 -9.27 -6.32
CA TRP A 154 6.27 -7.99 -5.61
C TRP A 154 5.69 -6.82 -6.39
N ASN A 155 5.87 -6.83 -7.71
CA ASN A 155 5.34 -5.82 -8.62
C ASN A 155 3.80 -5.75 -8.60
N PHE A 156 3.10 -6.87 -8.40
CA PHE A 156 1.64 -6.84 -8.22
C PHE A 156 1.26 -6.07 -6.96
N TYR A 157 1.92 -6.35 -5.84
CA TYR A 157 1.61 -5.70 -4.56
C TYR A 157 1.90 -4.18 -4.59
N LEU A 158 2.99 -3.78 -5.25
CA LEU A 158 3.31 -2.36 -5.49
C LEU A 158 2.28 -1.71 -6.41
N ALA A 159 1.93 -2.34 -7.54
CA ALA A 159 0.92 -1.83 -8.47
C ALA A 159 -0.44 -1.64 -7.78
N TYR A 160 -0.88 -2.62 -6.98
CA TYR A 160 -2.10 -2.54 -6.19
C TYR A 160 -2.10 -1.34 -5.23
N ASN A 161 -1.00 -1.13 -4.49
CA ASN A 161 -0.97 -0.05 -3.49
C ASN A 161 -0.81 1.34 -4.11
N LEU A 162 -0.11 1.45 -5.24
CA LEU A 162 -0.09 2.69 -6.04
C LEU A 162 -1.48 3.00 -6.62
N PHE A 163 -2.20 2.00 -7.13
CA PHE A 163 -3.59 2.11 -7.55
C PHE A 163 -4.52 2.55 -6.40
N ARG A 164 -4.37 1.94 -5.22
CA ARG A 164 -5.13 2.33 -4.01
C ARG A 164 -4.85 3.78 -3.66
N LEU A 165 -3.58 4.20 -3.60
CA LEU A 165 -3.21 5.56 -3.23
C LEU A 165 -3.71 6.58 -4.26
N ALA A 166 -3.58 6.28 -5.56
CA ALA A 166 -4.13 7.11 -6.63
C ALA A 166 -5.66 7.27 -6.49
N SER A 167 -6.39 6.19 -6.16
CA SER A 167 -7.84 6.24 -5.93
C SER A 167 -8.22 7.12 -4.72
N ILE A 168 -7.41 7.11 -3.66
CA ILE A 168 -7.59 7.98 -2.49
C ILE A 168 -7.37 9.45 -2.88
N CYS A 169 -6.28 9.74 -3.59
CA CYS A 169 -5.96 11.08 -4.09
C CYS A 169 -7.07 11.63 -4.99
N GLN A 170 -7.61 10.80 -5.89
CA GLN A 170 -8.73 11.18 -6.75
C GLN A 170 -9.97 11.54 -5.95
N GLY A 171 -10.32 10.76 -4.93
CA GLY A 171 -11.46 11.06 -4.05
C GLY A 171 -11.29 12.38 -3.28
N ILE A 172 -10.07 12.72 -2.87
CA ILE A 172 -9.76 14.01 -2.24
C ILE A 172 -9.91 15.15 -3.26
N ALA A 173 -9.33 14.99 -4.45
CA ALA A 173 -9.41 15.97 -5.52
C ALA A 173 -10.88 16.26 -5.92
N ARG A 174 -11.71 15.22 -6.02
CA ARG A 174 -13.14 15.38 -6.30
C ARG A 174 -13.86 16.19 -5.22
N ARG A 175 -13.66 15.86 -3.94
CA ARG A 175 -14.25 16.64 -2.84
C ARG A 175 -13.79 18.09 -2.82
N ALA A 176 -12.58 18.37 -3.29
CA ALA A 176 -12.08 19.74 -3.42
C ALA A 176 -12.78 20.50 -4.54
N LEU A 177 -12.97 19.86 -5.69
CA LEU A 177 -13.71 20.42 -6.83
C LEU A 177 -15.18 20.69 -6.49
N ASP A 178 -15.79 19.79 -5.72
CA ASP A 178 -17.17 19.94 -5.24
C ASP A 178 -17.31 21.01 -4.13
N GLY A 179 -16.22 21.71 -3.77
CA GLY A 179 -16.23 22.78 -2.76
C GLY A 179 -16.30 22.30 -1.30
N ILE A 180 -16.25 20.99 -1.08
CA ILE A 180 -16.33 20.37 0.26
C ILE A 180 -14.96 20.45 0.99
N ALA A 181 -13.86 20.49 0.24
CA ALA A 181 -12.49 20.58 0.78
C ALA A 181 -11.62 21.61 0.02
N ALA A 182 -11.91 22.90 0.19
CA ALA A 182 -11.31 24.01 -0.57
C ALA A 182 -9.88 24.42 -0.16
N SER A 183 -9.01 23.46 0.18
CA SER A 183 -7.61 23.74 0.54
C SER A 183 -6.68 23.69 -0.67
N ALA A 184 -5.60 24.49 -0.68
CA ALA A 184 -4.54 24.41 -1.69
C ALA A 184 -3.91 23.00 -1.79
N GLN A 185 -3.84 22.30 -0.66
CA GLN A 185 -3.38 20.92 -0.54
C GLN A 185 -4.19 19.96 -1.42
N ALA A 186 -5.50 20.20 -1.55
CA ALA A 186 -6.39 19.30 -2.26
C ALA A 186 -6.27 19.44 -3.80
N ARG A 187 -5.82 20.60 -4.32
CA ARG A 187 -5.48 20.76 -5.75
C ARG A 187 -4.19 20.02 -6.11
N ALA A 188 -3.14 20.18 -5.31
CA ALA A 188 -1.88 19.45 -5.47
C ALA A 188 -2.08 17.91 -5.37
N THR A 189 -3.09 17.47 -4.63
CA THR A 189 -3.45 16.05 -4.51
C THR A 189 -4.03 15.47 -5.82
N GLY A 190 -4.69 16.28 -6.66
CA GLY A 190 -5.18 15.83 -7.97
C GLY A 190 -4.06 15.53 -8.96
N GLU A 191 -3.02 16.37 -8.99
CA GLU A 191 -1.82 16.16 -9.83
C GLU A 191 -1.06 14.89 -9.42
N ALA A 192 -1.10 14.54 -8.13
CA ALA A 192 -0.50 13.31 -7.63
C ALA A 192 -1.21 12.04 -8.14
N THR A 193 -2.52 12.07 -8.41
CA THR A 193 -3.28 10.90 -8.88
C THR A 193 -2.67 10.31 -10.13
N ARG A 194 -2.44 11.13 -11.17
CA ARG A 194 -1.90 10.68 -12.46
C ARG A 194 -0.51 10.08 -12.30
N SER A 195 0.38 10.78 -11.60
CA SER A 195 1.76 10.33 -11.36
C SER A 195 1.81 8.98 -10.62
N LEU A 196 0.96 8.80 -9.61
CA LEU A 196 0.86 7.54 -8.87
C LEU A 196 0.28 6.40 -9.74
N ALA A 197 -0.75 6.70 -10.53
CA ALA A 197 -1.35 5.72 -11.43
C ALA A 197 -0.35 5.24 -12.49
N GLU A 198 0.38 6.17 -13.12
CA GLU A 198 1.40 5.84 -14.12
C GLU A 198 2.56 5.05 -13.53
N MET A 199 2.95 5.33 -12.28
CA MET A 199 3.94 4.52 -11.57
C MET A 199 3.40 3.12 -11.28
N GLY A 200 2.15 3.00 -10.80
CA GLY A 200 1.50 1.72 -10.54
C GLY A 200 1.41 0.88 -11.81
N TRP A 201 1.07 1.50 -12.93
CA TRP A 201 0.97 0.81 -14.21
C TRP A 201 2.33 0.30 -14.71
N ARG A 202 3.42 1.06 -14.50
CA ARG A 202 4.78 0.59 -14.80
C ARG A 202 5.14 -0.68 -14.01
N PHE A 203 4.75 -0.77 -12.74
CA PHE A 203 4.94 -2.01 -11.97
C PHE A 203 4.08 -3.15 -12.51
N ALA A 204 2.82 -2.90 -12.84
CA ALA A 204 1.94 -3.91 -13.44
C ALA A 204 2.51 -4.47 -14.76
N GLN A 205 3.06 -3.60 -15.62
CA GLN A 205 3.71 -4.02 -16.87
C GLN A 205 4.99 -4.84 -16.65
N ALA A 206 5.66 -4.63 -15.52
CA ALA A 206 6.86 -5.36 -15.14
C ALA A 206 6.54 -6.62 -14.29
N ALA A 207 5.27 -6.87 -13.97
CA ALA A 207 4.85 -8.12 -13.32
C ALA A 207 4.88 -9.26 -14.34
N ARG A 208 5.19 -10.47 -13.86
CA ARG A 208 5.34 -11.67 -14.69
C ARG A 208 4.00 -12.32 -15.01
#